data_AF-A0A3B8LZ42-F1
#
_entry.id   AF-A0A3B8LZ42-F1
#
_cell.length_a   1.000
_cell.length_b   1.000
_cell.length_c   1.000
_cell.angle_alpha   90.00
_cell.angle_beta   90.00
_cell.angle_gamma   90.00
#
_symmetry.space_group_name_H-M   'P 1'
#
loop_
_entity.id
_entity.type
_entity.pdbx_description
1 polymer ?
#
loop_
_entity_poly.entity_id
_entity_poly.type
_entity_poly.pdbx_seq_one_letter_code
_entity_poly.pdbx_strand_id
1 'polypeptide(L)'
;MNKTTSSLATILLVFLFEATSFAKQPSPAPEGTFSFVVLPDTQAYVSKDKAIYFESEVNWILDNRKSQRIKFVSHVGDIVGTYESDAHWKVARKNMLRLLGQVPFGFSVGNHDMQSSGDSRKFQKAFPASLFADSPWYGGQIKNNANSFQLISVNGMKFLVLHLECNAPDDVLKWADSVLEKHAGRRAMITTHMYLGPRDQPRKARDYYDAPKGRMRWAKMHGKKGNTPQQLWEKCFSKHKNVFLICCGDQSRTQTMHRTVQGNHGNRVHECLSDYRGGYLRIYRFEPNKNRISVMTYSPFQKKLCDGTSIVADAARHQFLLDYKMGK
;
A
#
# COMPACT_ATOMS: atom_id res chain seq x y z
N MET A 1 -9.64 81.19 -9.42
CA MET A 1 -8.47 80.33 -9.12
C MET A 1 -8.92 78.88 -9.10
N ASN A 2 -8.37 78.11 -10.04
CA ASN A 2 -8.39 76.66 -10.27
C ASN A 2 -9.28 75.73 -9.43
N LYS A 3 -10.02 74.86 -10.13
CA LYS A 3 -9.96 73.41 -9.90
C LYS A 3 -10.49 72.62 -11.10
N THR A 4 -9.54 72.07 -11.84
CA THR A 4 -9.68 71.01 -12.85
C THR A 4 -10.05 69.71 -12.15
N THR A 5 -11.17 69.09 -12.50
CA THR A 5 -11.53 67.74 -12.08
C THR A 5 -11.15 66.75 -13.18
N SER A 6 -10.03 66.06 -12.98
CA SER A 6 -9.63 64.87 -13.73
C SER A 6 -10.40 63.67 -13.19
N SER A 7 -11.12 62.96 -14.06
CA SER A 7 -11.80 61.71 -13.75
C SER A 7 -10.84 60.55 -14.06
N LEU A 8 -10.32 59.89 -13.02
CA LEU A 8 -9.54 58.66 -13.16
C LEU A 8 -10.49 57.47 -13.30
N ALA A 9 -10.54 56.88 -14.48
CA ALA A 9 -11.16 55.57 -14.70
C ALA A 9 -10.25 54.48 -14.12
N THR A 10 -10.66 53.84 -13.04
CA THR A 10 -10.00 52.64 -12.50
C THR A 10 -10.35 51.44 -13.36
N ILE A 11 -9.41 50.99 -14.20
CA ILE A 11 -9.50 49.70 -14.90
C ILE A 11 -9.21 48.60 -13.88
N LEU A 12 -10.26 47.88 -13.47
CA LEU A 12 -10.16 46.68 -12.63
C LEU A 12 -9.75 45.50 -13.53
N LEU A 13 -8.46 45.15 -13.56
CA LEU A 13 -8.00 43.91 -14.18
C LEU A 13 -8.43 42.72 -13.32
N VAL A 14 -9.49 42.03 -13.74
CA VAL A 14 -9.86 40.71 -13.22
C VAL A 14 -8.95 39.68 -13.89
N PHE A 15 -7.96 39.19 -13.16
CA PHE A 15 -7.20 38.02 -13.59
C PHE A 15 -8.07 36.77 -13.37
N LEU A 16 -8.74 36.32 -14.43
CA LEU A 16 -9.27 34.96 -14.50
C LEU A 16 -8.08 34.00 -14.57
N PHE A 17 -7.75 33.36 -13.44
CA PHE A 17 -6.92 32.16 -13.46
C PHE A 17 -7.75 31.02 -14.03
N GLU A 18 -7.61 30.75 -15.32
CA GLU A 18 -7.98 29.45 -15.88
C GLU A 18 -7.07 28.39 -15.25
N ALA A 19 -7.63 27.63 -14.31
CA ALA A 19 -6.99 26.43 -13.79
C ALA A 19 -6.97 25.36 -14.89
N THR A 20 -5.99 25.46 -15.80
CA THR A 20 -5.65 24.36 -16.70
C THR A 20 -5.22 23.18 -15.83
N SER A 21 -6.03 22.12 -15.82
CA SER A 21 -5.76 20.86 -15.13
C SER A 21 -4.60 20.12 -15.82
N PHE A 22 -3.39 20.65 -15.69
CA PHE A 22 -2.18 19.92 -16.03
C PHE A 22 -1.96 18.82 -15.00
N ALA A 23 -1.80 17.59 -15.49
CA ALA A 23 -1.46 16.40 -14.72
C ALA A 23 -0.30 16.69 -13.76
N LYS A 24 -0.61 16.84 -12.47
CA LYS A 24 0.34 17.27 -11.46
C LYS A 24 1.03 16.03 -10.89
N GLN A 25 2.33 15.88 -11.17
CA GLN A 25 3.16 14.97 -10.37
C GLN A 25 3.06 15.36 -8.89
N PRO A 26 3.21 14.41 -7.94
CA PRO A 26 3.26 14.74 -6.53
C PRO A 26 4.38 15.74 -6.30
N SER A 27 4.08 16.86 -5.64
CA SER A 27 5.12 17.83 -5.28
C SER A 27 6.24 17.15 -4.49
N PRO A 28 7.49 17.64 -4.57
CA PRO A 28 8.57 17.14 -3.72
C PRO A 28 8.14 17.05 -2.26
N ALA A 29 8.61 16.02 -1.55
CA ALA A 29 8.31 15.80 -0.16
C ALA A 29 8.99 16.90 0.70
N PRO A 30 8.23 17.65 1.53
CA PRO A 30 8.80 18.69 2.36
C PRO A 30 9.92 18.19 3.26
N GLU A 31 10.79 19.08 3.70
CA GLU A 31 11.81 18.75 4.68
C GLU A 31 11.20 18.18 5.98
N GLY A 32 11.94 17.30 6.66
CA GLY A 32 11.47 16.59 7.86
C GLY A 32 10.44 15.47 7.60
N THR A 33 9.91 15.35 6.37
CA THR A 33 9.00 14.26 5.99
C THR A 33 9.76 13.04 5.43
N PHE A 34 9.04 11.92 5.29
CA PHE A 34 9.50 10.74 4.54
C PHE A 34 8.29 9.97 4.02
N SER A 35 8.51 9.09 3.05
CA SER A 35 7.42 8.34 2.42
C SER A 35 7.67 6.84 2.41
N PHE A 36 6.61 6.07 2.63
CA PHE A 36 6.54 4.66 2.20
C PHE A 36 5.65 4.56 0.97
N VAL A 37 6.06 3.75 0.00
CA VAL A 37 5.26 3.47 -1.20
C VAL A 37 4.65 2.08 -1.06
N VAL A 38 3.37 1.95 -1.41
CA VAL A 38 2.68 0.67 -1.50
C VAL A 38 2.34 0.44 -2.97
N LEU A 39 2.94 -0.61 -3.52
CA LEU A 39 2.59 -1.17 -4.83
C LEU A 39 1.32 -2.01 -4.68
N PRO A 40 0.24 -1.68 -5.41
CA PRO A 40 -0.97 -2.48 -5.51
C PRO A 40 -0.74 -3.80 -6.25
N ASP A 41 -1.82 -4.51 -6.51
CA ASP A 41 -1.85 -5.76 -7.26
C ASP A 41 -1.34 -5.60 -8.71
N THR A 42 -0.14 -6.11 -8.97
CA THR A 42 0.53 -6.02 -10.28
C THR A 42 0.17 -7.17 -11.22
N GLN A 43 -0.74 -8.07 -10.82
CA GLN A 43 -1.07 -9.28 -11.59
C GLN A 43 -1.58 -8.99 -13.01
N ALA A 44 -2.15 -7.81 -13.23
CA ALA A 44 -2.57 -7.33 -14.56
C ALA A 44 -1.42 -6.76 -15.41
N TYR A 45 -0.21 -6.61 -14.87
CA TYR A 45 0.93 -5.94 -15.52
C TYR A 45 2.09 -6.88 -15.84
N VAL A 46 1.93 -8.19 -15.69
CA VAL A 46 3.03 -9.16 -15.87
C VAL A 46 3.03 -9.85 -17.23
N SER A 47 2.10 -9.51 -18.12
CA SER A 47 2.17 -9.88 -19.53
C SER A 47 3.13 -8.96 -20.28
N LYS A 48 3.67 -9.43 -21.43
CA LYS A 48 4.65 -8.67 -22.23
C LYS A 48 4.14 -7.28 -22.64
N ASP A 49 2.87 -7.17 -23.00
CA ASP A 49 2.23 -5.93 -23.48
C ASP A 49 1.82 -4.98 -22.34
N LYS A 50 1.69 -5.48 -21.11
CA LYS A 50 1.31 -4.68 -19.93
C LYS A 50 2.47 -4.43 -18.96
N ALA A 51 3.64 -5.03 -19.18
CA ALA A 51 4.85 -4.84 -18.37
C ALA A 51 5.23 -3.37 -18.18
N ILE A 52 4.90 -2.51 -19.14
CA ILE A 52 5.19 -1.07 -19.08
C ILE A 52 4.56 -0.36 -17.86
N TYR A 53 3.40 -0.83 -17.37
CA TYR A 53 2.78 -0.26 -16.17
C TYR A 53 3.63 -0.54 -14.94
N PHE A 54 4.02 -1.79 -14.72
CA PHE A 54 4.88 -2.19 -13.60
C PHE A 54 6.27 -1.54 -13.71
N GLU A 55 6.84 -1.51 -14.92
CA GLU A 55 8.11 -0.82 -15.18
C GLU A 55 8.02 0.67 -14.83
N SER A 56 6.92 1.34 -15.16
CA SER A 56 6.71 2.75 -14.83
C SER A 56 6.62 3.01 -13.32
N GLU A 57 5.97 2.11 -12.57
CA GLU A 57 5.86 2.20 -11.10
C GLU A 57 7.23 2.09 -10.44
N VAL A 58 8.02 1.07 -10.84
CA VAL A 58 9.38 0.87 -10.31
C VAL A 58 10.33 1.98 -10.74
N ASN A 59 10.27 2.42 -12.01
CA ASN A 59 11.07 3.55 -12.51
C ASN A 59 10.81 4.80 -11.66
N TRP A 60 9.53 5.15 -11.48
CA TRP A 60 9.17 6.33 -10.73
C TRP A 60 9.65 6.27 -9.29
N ILE A 61 9.51 5.11 -8.64
CA ILE A 61 10.05 4.91 -7.28
C ILE A 61 11.55 5.23 -7.28
N LEU A 62 12.33 4.59 -8.16
CA LEU A 62 13.79 4.73 -8.22
C LEU A 62 14.24 6.17 -8.50
N ASP A 63 13.59 6.83 -9.46
CA ASP A 63 13.89 8.19 -9.90
C ASP A 63 13.49 9.23 -8.84
N ASN A 64 12.42 8.95 -8.07
CA ASN A 64 11.86 9.89 -7.09
C ASN A 64 12.25 9.57 -5.65
N ARG A 65 13.13 8.59 -5.39
CA ARG A 65 13.54 8.23 -4.02
C ARG A 65 13.99 9.44 -3.20
N LYS A 66 14.79 10.32 -3.80
CA LYS A 66 15.31 11.52 -3.14
C LYS A 66 14.22 12.59 -3.01
N SER A 67 13.59 12.99 -4.12
CA SER A 67 12.59 14.07 -4.16
C SER A 67 11.36 13.76 -3.30
N GLN A 68 10.95 12.50 -3.22
CA GLN A 68 9.80 12.04 -2.45
C GLN A 68 10.20 11.43 -1.09
N ARG A 69 11.50 11.39 -0.80
CA ARG A 69 12.07 10.86 0.46
C ARG A 69 11.57 9.44 0.76
N ILE A 70 11.55 8.58 -0.26
CA ILE A 70 11.05 7.21 -0.17
C ILE A 70 12.05 6.37 0.65
N LYS A 71 11.55 5.74 1.72
CA LYS A 71 12.37 4.94 2.65
C LYS A 71 12.00 3.47 2.68
N PHE A 72 10.85 3.11 2.12
CA PHE A 72 10.38 1.74 2.08
C PHE A 72 9.39 1.55 0.93
N VAL A 73 9.36 0.35 0.35
CA VAL A 73 8.36 -0.09 -0.62
C VAL A 73 7.68 -1.37 -0.14
N SER A 74 6.36 -1.38 -0.03
CA SER A 74 5.58 -2.58 0.27
C SER A 74 4.82 -3.03 -0.97
N HIS A 75 4.70 -4.34 -1.18
CA HIS A 75 3.79 -4.91 -2.19
C HIS A 75 2.64 -5.65 -1.50
N VAL A 76 1.38 -5.40 -1.88
CA VAL A 76 0.20 -6.00 -1.20
C VAL A 76 -0.11 -7.44 -1.63
N GLY A 77 0.54 -7.93 -2.69
CA GLY A 77 0.39 -9.29 -3.21
C GLY A 77 -0.27 -9.27 -4.58
N ASP A 78 -0.58 -10.45 -5.10
CA ASP A 78 -0.93 -10.67 -6.50
C ASP A 78 0.12 -10.02 -7.41
N ILE A 79 1.34 -10.48 -7.21
CA ILE A 79 2.51 -10.06 -7.96
C ILE A 79 2.39 -10.58 -9.39
N VAL A 80 1.90 -11.83 -9.57
CA VAL A 80 1.73 -12.48 -10.88
C VAL A 80 0.28 -12.73 -11.25
N GLY A 81 -0.02 -12.76 -12.55
CA GLY A 81 -1.35 -13.08 -13.11
C GLY A 81 -1.83 -14.51 -12.86
N THR A 82 -0.90 -15.45 -12.72
CA THR A 82 -1.22 -16.85 -12.43
C THR A 82 0.02 -17.53 -11.87
N TYR A 83 -0.19 -18.33 -10.82
CA TYR A 83 0.86 -19.05 -10.11
C TYR A 83 1.75 -19.85 -11.06
N GLU A 84 1.17 -20.52 -12.05
CA GLU A 84 1.92 -21.46 -12.91
C GLU A 84 2.79 -20.79 -13.99
N SER A 85 2.60 -19.49 -14.27
CA SER A 85 3.31 -18.83 -15.38
C SER A 85 4.72 -18.37 -14.99
N ASP A 86 5.73 -19.13 -15.43
CA ASP A 86 7.13 -18.76 -15.27
C ASP A 86 7.47 -17.42 -15.96
N ALA A 87 6.78 -17.10 -17.06
CA ALA A 87 6.92 -15.81 -17.76
C ALA A 87 6.46 -14.64 -16.88
N HIS A 88 5.35 -14.79 -16.16
CA HIS A 88 4.88 -13.78 -15.23
C HIS A 88 5.86 -13.57 -14.07
N TRP A 89 6.36 -14.66 -13.48
CA TRP A 89 7.40 -14.59 -12.44
C TRP A 89 8.67 -13.91 -12.93
N LYS A 90 9.08 -14.14 -14.19
CA LYS A 90 10.23 -13.46 -14.80
C LYS A 90 10.01 -11.94 -14.90
N VAL A 91 8.83 -11.49 -15.32
CA VAL A 91 8.51 -10.04 -15.40
C VAL A 91 8.45 -9.42 -14.00
N ALA A 92 7.80 -10.07 -13.05
CA ALA A 92 7.75 -9.62 -11.65
C ALA A 92 9.15 -9.50 -11.05
N ARG A 93 9.99 -10.53 -11.20
CA ARG A 93 11.36 -10.54 -10.68
C ARG A 93 12.23 -9.48 -11.35
N LYS A 94 12.14 -9.32 -12.68
CA LYS A 94 12.85 -8.26 -13.43
C LYS A 94 12.57 -6.88 -12.85
N ASN A 95 11.32 -6.58 -12.49
CA ASN A 95 10.93 -5.28 -11.97
C ASN A 95 11.32 -5.11 -10.50
N MET A 96 10.89 -6.02 -9.64
CA MET A 96 11.06 -5.86 -8.19
C MET A 96 12.51 -5.91 -7.74
N LEU A 97 13.37 -6.71 -8.38
CA LEU A 97 14.78 -6.77 -7.98
C LEU A 97 15.59 -5.52 -8.31
N ARG A 98 15.05 -4.59 -9.11
CA ARG A 98 15.68 -3.29 -9.33
C ARG A 98 15.68 -2.42 -8.08
N LEU A 99 14.81 -2.71 -7.11
CA LEU A 99 14.77 -2.05 -5.81
C LEU A 99 15.89 -2.53 -4.87
N LEU A 100 16.43 -3.73 -5.10
CA LEU A 100 17.47 -4.33 -4.26
C LEU A 100 18.74 -3.47 -4.29
N GLY A 101 19.29 -3.19 -3.10
CA GLY A 101 20.40 -2.26 -2.93
C GLY A 101 20.05 -0.77 -3.11
N GLN A 102 18.81 -0.44 -3.50
CA GLN A 102 18.38 0.94 -3.76
C GLN A 102 17.40 1.46 -2.69
N VAL A 103 16.44 0.65 -2.27
CA VAL A 103 15.46 1.00 -1.23
C VAL A 103 14.98 -0.29 -0.55
N PRO A 104 14.84 -0.31 0.79
CA PRO A 104 14.23 -1.44 1.48
C PRO A 104 12.83 -1.78 0.96
N PHE A 105 12.51 -3.06 0.79
CA PHE A 105 11.20 -3.49 0.32
C PHE A 105 10.76 -4.85 0.86
N GLY A 106 9.46 -5.13 0.80
CA GLY A 106 8.88 -6.40 1.24
C GLY A 106 7.58 -6.72 0.49
N PHE A 107 7.13 -7.97 0.61
CA PHE A 107 6.00 -8.50 -0.15
C PHE A 107 5.04 -9.23 0.77
N SER A 108 3.75 -8.95 0.62
CA SER A 108 2.71 -9.93 0.88
C SER A 108 2.54 -10.82 -0.34
N VAL A 109 2.10 -12.06 -0.12
CA VAL A 109 1.77 -13.02 -1.18
C VAL A 109 0.26 -13.03 -1.36
N GLY A 110 -0.21 -12.84 -2.60
CA GLY A 110 -1.64 -12.84 -2.93
C GLY A 110 -2.19 -14.20 -3.38
N ASN A 111 -3.48 -14.24 -3.68
CA ASN A 111 -4.13 -15.49 -4.07
C ASN A 111 -3.72 -15.98 -5.47
N HIS A 112 -3.10 -15.14 -6.30
CA HIS A 112 -2.50 -15.54 -7.57
C HIS A 112 -1.04 -15.97 -7.45
N ASP A 113 -0.38 -15.66 -6.32
CA ASP A 113 1.03 -15.96 -6.06
C ASP A 113 1.25 -17.33 -5.38
N MET A 114 0.17 -18.01 -5.05
CA MET A 114 0.14 -19.34 -4.42
C MET A 114 -1.05 -20.18 -4.88
N GLN A 115 -0.95 -21.50 -4.74
CA GLN A 115 -2.10 -22.38 -4.92
C GLN A 115 -3.06 -22.29 -3.72
N SER A 116 -4.34 -22.64 -3.92
CA SER A 116 -5.40 -22.58 -2.88
C SER A 116 -5.06 -23.32 -1.58
N SER A 117 -4.19 -24.33 -1.65
CA SER A 117 -3.65 -25.08 -0.52
C SER A 117 -2.64 -24.30 0.36
N GLY A 118 -2.20 -23.12 -0.09
CA GLY A 118 -1.13 -22.34 0.54
C GLY A 118 0.26 -22.57 -0.06
N ASP A 119 0.38 -23.34 -1.14
CA ASP A 119 1.67 -23.61 -1.77
C ASP A 119 2.20 -22.36 -2.50
N SER A 120 3.27 -21.77 -1.93
CA SER A 120 3.97 -20.59 -2.46
C SER A 120 5.35 -20.92 -3.04
N ARG A 121 5.64 -22.17 -3.42
CA ARG A 121 6.98 -22.59 -3.89
C ARG A 121 7.49 -21.77 -5.08
N LYS A 122 6.64 -21.40 -6.05
CA LYS A 122 7.07 -20.54 -7.17
C LYS A 122 7.41 -19.12 -6.73
N PHE A 123 6.67 -18.56 -5.77
CA PHE A 123 7.07 -17.31 -5.12
C PHE A 123 8.43 -17.46 -4.42
N GLN A 124 8.68 -18.58 -3.71
CA GLN A 124 9.98 -18.82 -3.07
C GLN A 124 11.13 -18.95 -4.07
N LYS A 125 10.88 -19.55 -5.24
CA LYS A 125 11.86 -19.59 -6.33
C LYS A 125 12.15 -18.20 -6.88
N ALA A 126 11.13 -17.35 -7.00
CA ALA A 126 11.25 -15.99 -7.53
C ALA A 126 11.81 -14.98 -6.52
N PHE A 127 11.53 -15.14 -5.23
CA PHE A 127 11.90 -14.20 -4.16
C PHE A 127 12.29 -14.93 -2.86
N PRO A 128 13.35 -15.78 -2.86
CA PRO A 128 13.75 -16.48 -1.66
C PRO A 128 14.28 -15.51 -0.60
N ALA A 129 14.16 -15.87 0.67
CA ALA A 129 14.68 -15.06 1.78
C ALA A 129 16.19 -14.79 1.68
N SER A 130 16.94 -15.69 1.05
CA SER A 130 18.38 -15.54 0.81
C SER A 130 18.74 -14.32 -0.04
N LEU A 131 17.81 -13.78 -0.84
CA LEU A 131 18.02 -12.49 -1.53
C LEU A 131 18.27 -11.33 -0.57
N PHE A 132 17.80 -11.47 0.68
CA PHE A 132 17.83 -10.41 1.69
C PHE A 132 18.81 -10.72 2.83
N ALA A 133 19.64 -11.77 2.71
CA ALA A 133 20.57 -12.18 3.77
C ALA A 133 21.50 -11.04 4.22
N ASP A 134 21.99 -10.25 3.26
CA ASP A 134 22.88 -9.11 3.53
C ASP A 134 22.13 -7.78 3.75
N SER A 135 20.80 -7.82 3.78
CA SER A 135 19.98 -6.63 3.98
C SER A 135 19.72 -6.41 5.47
N PRO A 136 20.34 -5.41 6.13
CA PRO A 136 20.22 -5.22 7.59
C PRO A 136 18.80 -4.83 8.03
N TRP A 137 17.97 -4.40 7.08
CA TRP A 137 16.56 -4.10 7.29
C TRP A 137 15.66 -5.33 7.21
N TYR A 138 16.13 -6.49 6.73
CA TYR A 138 15.33 -7.71 6.69
C TYR A 138 15.37 -8.39 8.06
N GLY A 139 14.23 -8.39 8.76
CA GLY A 139 14.16 -8.78 10.16
C GLY A 139 14.01 -10.29 10.39
N GLY A 140 13.43 -11.01 9.43
CA GLY A 140 13.22 -12.45 9.52
C GLY A 140 11.96 -12.92 8.81
N GLN A 141 11.71 -14.22 8.91
CA GLN A 141 10.62 -14.92 8.23
C GLN A 141 10.18 -16.17 9.03
N ILE A 142 9.01 -16.73 8.69
CA ILE A 142 8.60 -18.06 9.15
C ILE A 142 8.48 -19.04 7.98
N LYS A 143 9.22 -20.14 8.06
CA LYS A 143 9.40 -21.20 7.04
C LYS A 143 10.05 -20.70 5.74
N ASN A 144 9.43 -19.73 5.08
CA ASN A 144 9.92 -19.13 3.85
C ASN A 144 9.53 -17.64 3.74
N ASN A 145 9.88 -16.96 2.65
CA ASN A 145 9.68 -15.52 2.50
C ASN A 145 8.21 -15.10 2.24
N ALA A 146 7.24 -16.03 2.23
CA ALA A 146 5.84 -15.66 2.05
C ALA A 146 5.29 -14.87 3.27
N ASN A 147 5.96 -15.04 4.41
CA ASN A 147 5.71 -14.31 5.64
C ASN A 147 7.06 -13.78 6.13
N SER A 148 7.24 -12.47 6.11
CA SER A 148 8.49 -11.83 6.52
C SER A 148 8.23 -10.49 7.18
N PHE A 149 9.25 -9.93 7.81
CA PHE A 149 9.17 -8.57 8.33
C PHE A 149 10.44 -7.79 8.08
N GLN A 150 10.30 -6.47 7.98
CA GLN A 150 11.40 -5.54 7.79
C GLN A 150 11.43 -4.49 8.91
N LEU A 151 12.64 -4.09 9.28
CA LEU A 151 12.92 -3.13 10.34
C LEU A 151 13.49 -1.86 9.72
N ILE A 152 12.70 -0.78 9.74
CA ILE A 152 13.06 0.49 9.11
C ILE A 152 13.27 1.56 10.20
N SER A 153 14.32 2.36 10.07
CA SER A 153 14.59 3.50 10.94
C SER A 153 14.75 4.75 10.10
N VAL A 154 13.98 5.80 10.40
CA VAL A 154 14.02 7.09 9.68
C VAL A 154 13.63 8.21 10.63
N ASN A 155 14.38 9.32 10.59
CA ASN A 155 14.12 10.53 11.40
C ASN A 155 13.89 10.22 12.90
N GLY A 156 14.68 9.29 13.47
CA GLY A 156 14.54 8.85 14.87
C GLY A 156 13.34 7.93 15.15
N MET A 157 12.47 7.68 14.19
CA MET A 157 11.35 6.76 14.29
C MET A 157 11.77 5.34 13.88
N LYS A 158 11.29 4.33 14.63
CA LYS A 158 11.52 2.91 14.34
C LYS A 158 10.21 2.27 13.91
N PHE A 159 10.25 1.59 12.77
CA PHE A 159 9.14 0.86 12.18
C PHE A 159 9.44 -0.63 12.13
N LEU A 160 8.37 -1.41 12.17
CA LEU A 160 8.31 -2.80 11.76
C LEU A 160 7.27 -2.87 10.64
N VAL A 161 7.62 -3.42 9.49
CA VAL A 161 6.66 -3.74 8.44
C VAL A 161 6.54 -5.25 8.35
N LEU A 162 5.37 -5.78 8.66
CA LEU A 162 5.09 -7.21 8.68
C LEU A 162 4.26 -7.58 7.44
N HIS A 163 4.74 -8.52 6.65
CA HIS A 163 4.03 -9.04 5.50
C HIS A 163 3.54 -10.44 5.78
N LEU A 164 2.25 -10.67 5.54
CA LEU A 164 1.59 -11.95 5.77
C LEU A 164 0.93 -12.45 4.50
N GLU A 165 1.08 -13.74 4.23
CA GLU A 165 0.45 -14.44 3.12
C GLU A 165 -1.09 -14.31 3.15
N CYS A 166 -1.71 -14.45 1.98
CA CYS A 166 -3.16 -14.38 1.83
C CYS A 166 -3.87 -15.40 2.74
N ASN A 167 -4.77 -14.91 3.59
CA ASN A 167 -5.49 -15.70 4.59
C ASN A 167 -4.56 -16.51 5.52
N ALA A 168 -3.45 -15.91 5.98
CA ALA A 168 -2.46 -16.53 6.85
C ALA A 168 -3.06 -17.47 7.93
N PRO A 169 -2.59 -18.73 8.03
CA PRO A 169 -3.10 -19.71 8.99
C PRO A 169 -2.66 -19.42 10.43
N ASP A 170 -3.25 -20.13 11.40
CA ASP A 170 -3.05 -19.85 12.83
C ASP A 170 -1.59 -20.00 13.32
N ASP A 171 -0.79 -20.88 12.73
CA ASP A 171 0.64 -21.01 13.06
C ASP A 171 1.44 -19.77 12.61
N VAL A 172 1.08 -19.20 11.46
CA VAL A 172 1.65 -17.93 10.99
C VAL A 172 1.19 -16.77 11.85
N LEU A 173 -0.08 -16.75 12.29
CA LEU A 173 -0.55 -15.73 13.23
C LEU A 173 0.14 -15.78 14.59
N LYS A 174 0.42 -16.98 15.12
CA LYS A 174 1.21 -17.13 16.36
C LYS A 174 2.62 -16.57 16.20
N TRP A 175 3.24 -16.77 15.04
CA TRP A 175 4.53 -16.16 14.74
C TRP A 175 4.44 -14.63 14.62
N ALA A 176 3.44 -14.13 13.88
CA ALA A 176 3.19 -12.69 13.73
C ALA A 176 3.00 -12.01 15.10
N ASP A 177 2.23 -12.63 15.98
CA ASP A 177 2.01 -12.20 17.37
C ASP A 177 3.35 -12.07 18.11
N SER A 178 4.18 -13.11 18.09
CA SER A 178 5.52 -13.08 18.71
C SER A 178 6.45 -12.00 18.15
N VAL A 179 6.38 -11.72 16.83
CA VAL A 179 7.17 -10.68 16.18
C VAL A 179 6.70 -9.29 16.62
N LEU A 180 5.39 -9.06 16.67
CA LEU A 180 4.80 -7.80 17.10
C LEU A 180 5.08 -7.51 18.58
N GLU A 181 5.05 -8.54 19.43
CA GLU A 181 5.44 -8.45 20.84
C GLU A 181 6.93 -8.15 21.03
N LYS A 182 7.81 -8.94 20.40
CA LYS A 182 9.27 -8.75 20.47
C LYS A 182 9.69 -7.36 19.99
N HIS A 183 8.91 -6.75 19.10
CA HIS A 183 9.16 -5.43 18.54
C HIS A 183 8.12 -4.38 18.99
N ALA A 184 7.53 -4.53 20.18
CA ALA A 184 6.52 -3.61 20.71
C ALA A 184 6.97 -2.14 20.81
N GLY A 185 8.29 -1.87 20.84
CA GLY A 185 8.86 -0.52 20.79
C GLY A 185 8.92 0.12 19.39
N ARG A 186 8.49 -0.59 18.34
CA ARG A 186 8.46 -0.13 16.95
C ARG A 186 7.03 0.06 16.49
N ARG A 187 6.82 1.05 15.62
CA ARG A 187 5.54 1.32 14.97
C ARG A 187 5.29 0.27 13.89
N ALA A 188 4.28 -0.57 14.08
CA ALA A 188 3.99 -1.70 13.21
C ALA A 188 3.00 -1.33 12.10
N MET A 189 3.45 -1.49 10.86
CA MET A 189 2.62 -1.56 9.66
C MET A 189 2.47 -3.01 9.27
N ILE A 190 1.26 -3.45 8.94
CA ILE A 190 0.99 -4.79 8.43
C ILE A 190 0.58 -4.67 6.96
N THR A 191 1.11 -5.54 6.12
CA THR A 191 0.69 -5.72 4.74
C THR A 191 0.19 -7.14 4.57
N THR A 192 -1.05 -7.29 4.13
CA THR A 192 -1.65 -8.59 3.80
C THR A 192 -2.51 -8.43 2.57
N HIS A 193 -2.72 -9.50 1.81
CA HIS A 193 -3.40 -9.41 0.53
C HIS A 193 -4.91 -9.18 0.66
N MET A 194 -5.63 -10.15 1.20
CA MET A 194 -7.06 -10.03 1.50
C MET A 194 -7.28 -9.32 2.83
N TYR A 195 -7.99 -8.19 2.83
CA TYR A 195 -8.43 -7.59 4.09
C TYR A 195 -9.78 -6.84 4.03
N LEU A 196 -9.84 -5.70 3.34
CA LEU A 196 -11.07 -4.92 3.14
C LEU A 196 -11.69 -5.26 1.78
N GLY A 197 -13.02 -5.31 1.72
CA GLY A 197 -13.78 -5.63 0.50
C GLY A 197 -15.27 -5.83 0.79
N PRO A 198 -16.03 -6.54 -0.06
CA PRO A 198 -17.34 -7.06 0.28
C PRO A 198 -17.27 -7.84 1.60
N ARG A 199 -17.96 -7.34 2.63
CA ARG A 199 -17.84 -7.87 4.00
C ARG A 199 -18.20 -9.36 4.05
N ASP A 200 -19.30 -9.71 3.40
CA ASP A 200 -19.81 -11.06 3.28
C ASP A 200 -19.51 -11.59 1.87
N GLN A 201 -19.36 -12.90 1.70
CA GLN A 201 -18.91 -13.50 0.43
C GLN A 201 -19.91 -13.16 -0.70
N PRO A 202 -19.46 -12.50 -1.79
CA PRO A 202 -20.28 -12.24 -2.97
C PRO A 202 -20.93 -13.52 -3.51
N ARG A 203 -22.22 -13.48 -3.83
CA ARG A 203 -22.95 -14.62 -4.43
C ARG A 203 -23.15 -14.44 -5.93
N LYS A 204 -23.16 -13.19 -6.39
CA LYS A 204 -23.30 -12.78 -7.79
C LYS A 204 -22.19 -11.81 -8.18
N ALA A 205 -21.89 -11.71 -9.48
CA ALA A 205 -20.82 -10.85 -9.98
C ALA A 205 -20.98 -9.37 -9.58
N ARG A 206 -22.21 -8.87 -9.51
CA ARG A 206 -22.49 -7.48 -9.13
C ARG A 206 -22.25 -7.19 -7.66
N ASP A 207 -22.34 -8.19 -6.79
CA ASP A 207 -22.13 -8.03 -5.34
C ASP A 207 -20.70 -7.54 -5.01
N TYR A 208 -19.72 -7.87 -5.85
CA TYR A 208 -18.36 -7.34 -5.71
C TYR A 208 -18.30 -5.81 -5.73
N TYR A 209 -19.22 -5.18 -6.47
CA TYR A 209 -19.36 -3.72 -6.55
C TYR A 209 -20.29 -3.17 -5.46
N ASP A 210 -21.45 -3.81 -5.27
CA ASP A 210 -22.56 -3.17 -4.56
C ASP A 210 -22.74 -3.64 -3.11
N ALA A 211 -22.25 -4.85 -2.75
CA ALA A 211 -22.48 -5.39 -1.41
C ALA A 211 -21.84 -4.53 -0.31
N PRO A 212 -22.38 -4.54 0.93
CA PRO A 212 -21.80 -3.80 2.05
C PRO A 212 -20.30 -4.10 2.20
N LYS A 213 -19.49 -3.04 2.27
CA LYS A 213 -18.04 -3.15 2.34
C LYS A 213 -17.54 -3.09 3.79
N GLY A 214 -16.42 -3.76 4.08
CA GLY A 214 -15.80 -3.78 5.39
C GLY A 214 -14.65 -4.78 5.45
N ARG A 215 -14.25 -5.16 6.66
CA ARG A 215 -13.33 -6.29 6.85
C ARG A 215 -14.04 -7.57 6.42
N MET A 216 -13.44 -8.30 5.49
CA MET A 216 -14.08 -9.48 4.93
C MET A 216 -14.18 -10.62 5.96
N ARG A 217 -15.27 -11.39 5.87
CA ARG A 217 -15.58 -12.55 6.73
C ARG A 217 -15.48 -13.88 5.97
N TRP A 218 -14.75 -13.86 4.87
CA TRP A 218 -14.53 -15.01 4.00
C TRP A 218 -13.06 -15.06 3.57
N ALA A 219 -12.64 -16.21 3.07
CA ALA A 219 -11.26 -16.49 2.70
C ALA A 219 -11.22 -17.16 1.32
N LYS A 220 -10.10 -16.98 0.61
CA LYS A 220 -9.81 -17.65 -0.67
C LYS A 220 -8.80 -18.79 -0.50
N MET A 221 -7.89 -18.65 0.46
CA MET A 221 -6.69 -19.51 0.58
C MET A 221 -6.72 -20.35 1.86
N HIS A 222 -5.93 -21.42 1.88
CA HIS A 222 -5.72 -22.34 3.01
C HIS A 222 -6.96 -23.12 3.48
N GLY A 223 -8.08 -23.04 2.74
CA GLY A 223 -9.33 -23.73 3.07
C GLY A 223 -9.75 -23.47 4.53
N LYS A 224 -10.02 -24.53 5.30
CA LYS A 224 -10.41 -24.42 6.72
C LYS A 224 -9.30 -23.88 7.64
N LYS A 225 -8.03 -23.93 7.21
CA LYS A 225 -6.89 -23.41 7.99
C LYS A 225 -6.69 -21.90 7.79
N GLY A 226 -7.23 -21.35 6.71
CA GLY A 226 -7.08 -19.95 6.37
C GLY A 226 -7.93 -19.06 7.27
N ASN A 227 -7.33 -17.97 7.74
CA ASN A 227 -8.07 -16.97 8.50
C ASN A 227 -8.70 -15.95 7.57
N THR A 228 -9.99 -15.70 7.78
CA THR A 228 -10.67 -14.54 7.19
C THR A 228 -10.04 -13.25 7.73
N PRO A 229 -10.11 -12.13 7.00
CA PRO A 229 -9.62 -10.85 7.52
C PRO A 229 -10.17 -10.46 8.88
N GLN A 230 -11.44 -10.77 9.17
CA GLN A 230 -12.03 -10.59 10.49
C GLN A 230 -11.29 -11.40 11.57
N GLN A 231 -10.96 -12.65 11.28
CA GLN A 231 -10.16 -13.48 12.21
C GLN A 231 -8.72 -12.98 12.33
N LEU A 232 -8.07 -12.50 11.25
CA LEU A 232 -6.72 -11.90 11.34
C LEU A 232 -6.71 -10.75 12.36
N TRP A 233 -7.73 -9.90 12.31
CA TRP A 233 -7.92 -8.80 13.26
C TRP A 233 -8.12 -9.27 14.69
N GLU A 234 -9.11 -10.14 14.92
CA GLU A 234 -9.50 -10.60 16.26
C GLU A 234 -8.41 -11.45 16.92
N LYS A 235 -7.76 -12.33 16.16
CA LYS A 235 -6.77 -13.26 16.68
C LYS A 235 -5.39 -12.62 16.89
N CYS A 236 -5.03 -11.59 16.12
CA CYS A 236 -3.69 -10.99 16.16
C CYS A 236 -3.72 -9.46 16.10
N PHE A 237 -4.12 -8.84 14.99
CA PHE A 237 -3.75 -7.42 14.73
C PHE A 237 -4.29 -6.44 15.78
N SER A 238 -5.49 -6.68 16.30
CA SER A 238 -6.12 -5.83 17.32
C SER A 238 -5.44 -5.90 18.69
N LYS A 239 -4.64 -6.95 18.96
CA LYS A 239 -4.02 -7.21 20.26
C LYS A 239 -2.70 -6.48 20.49
N HIS A 240 -2.23 -5.71 19.51
CA HIS A 240 -0.92 -5.07 19.60
C HIS A 240 -1.04 -3.56 19.55
N LYS A 241 -0.69 -2.90 20.67
CA LYS A 241 -0.72 -1.44 20.83
C LYS A 241 0.12 -0.67 19.80
N ASN A 242 1.11 -1.33 19.22
CA ASN A 242 2.05 -0.73 18.29
C ASN A 242 1.64 -0.86 16.82
N VAL A 243 0.57 -1.60 16.51
CA VAL A 243 -0.02 -1.63 15.16
C VAL A 243 -0.78 -0.33 14.91
N PHE A 244 -0.50 0.33 13.79
CA PHE A 244 -1.15 1.60 13.44
C PHE A 244 -1.66 1.67 11.99
N LEU A 245 -1.16 0.82 11.11
CA LEU A 245 -1.52 0.81 9.69
C LEU A 245 -1.59 -0.62 9.16
N ILE A 246 -2.65 -0.93 8.43
CA ILE A 246 -2.84 -2.18 7.69
C ILE A 246 -3.09 -1.82 6.23
N CYS A 247 -2.27 -2.35 5.32
CA CYS A 247 -2.38 -2.15 3.88
C CYS A 247 -2.77 -3.46 3.17
N CYS A 248 -3.70 -3.38 2.22
CA CYS A 248 -4.20 -4.55 1.48
C CYS A 248 -4.57 -4.25 0.02
N GLY A 249 -4.79 -5.33 -0.74
CA GLY A 249 -5.13 -5.34 -2.18
C GLY A 249 -6.37 -6.20 -2.45
N ASP A 250 -6.32 -7.09 -3.45
CA ASP A 250 -7.29 -8.17 -3.74
C ASP A 250 -8.64 -7.75 -4.37
N GLN A 251 -9.09 -6.52 -4.11
CA GLN A 251 -10.47 -6.09 -4.35
C GLN A 251 -10.61 -5.00 -5.41
N SER A 252 -10.19 -5.28 -6.65
CA SER A 252 -10.22 -4.35 -7.81
C SER A 252 -11.60 -3.80 -8.17
N ARG A 253 -12.68 -4.43 -7.70
CA ARG A 253 -14.07 -3.95 -7.87
C ARG A 253 -14.55 -3.05 -6.72
N THR A 254 -13.72 -2.90 -5.70
CA THR A 254 -13.83 -1.91 -4.62
C THR A 254 -12.77 -0.80 -4.79
N GLN A 255 -11.60 -1.15 -5.35
CA GLN A 255 -10.41 -0.33 -5.65
C GLN A 255 -9.74 0.37 -4.47
N THR A 256 -10.50 1.15 -3.71
CA THR A 256 -9.98 1.92 -2.58
C THR A 256 -10.96 1.94 -1.45
N MET A 257 -10.45 1.71 -0.25
CA MET A 257 -11.15 1.94 1.00
C MET A 257 -10.13 2.41 2.01
N HIS A 258 -10.57 3.26 2.91
CA HIS A 258 -9.85 3.52 4.14
C HIS A 258 -10.85 3.68 5.28
N ARG A 259 -10.46 3.23 6.46
CA ARG A 259 -11.18 3.48 7.71
C ARG A 259 -10.19 3.49 8.87
N THR A 260 -10.59 4.14 9.96
CA THR A 260 -9.84 4.11 11.22
C THR A 260 -10.67 3.38 12.25
N VAL A 261 -10.08 2.39 12.91
CA VAL A 261 -10.69 1.62 13.98
C VAL A 261 -9.80 1.68 15.23
N GLN A 262 -10.32 1.22 16.36
CA GLN A 262 -9.57 1.14 17.61
C GLN A 262 -9.12 -0.30 17.87
N GLY A 263 -7.83 -0.51 18.15
CA GLY A 263 -7.30 -1.78 18.67
C GLY A 263 -7.65 -1.98 20.14
N ASN A 264 -7.38 -3.16 20.69
CA ASN A 264 -7.77 -3.54 22.06
C ASN A 264 -7.04 -2.71 23.14
N HIS A 265 -5.97 -2.01 22.77
CA HIS A 265 -5.22 -1.10 23.66
C HIS A 265 -5.59 0.37 23.47
N GLY A 266 -6.68 0.67 22.76
CA GLY A 266 -7.11 2.04 22.49
C GLY A 266 -6.35 2.75 21.35
N ASN A 267 -5.32 2.11 20.79
CA ASN A 267 -4.55 2.63 19.66
C ASN A 267 -5.42 2.73 18.40
N ARG A 268 -5.20 3.81 17.62
CA ARG A 268 -5.83 3.98 16.31
C ARG A 268 -5.11 3.10 15.29
N VAL A 269 -5.88 2.29 14.56
CA VAL A 269 -5.40 1.49 13.43
C VAL A 269 -6.10 1.95 12.17
N HIS A 270 -5.33 2.39 11.19
CA HIS A 270 -5.81 2.74 9.86
C HIS A 270 -5.78 1.50 8.97
N GLU A 271 -6.90 1.18 8.36
CA GLU A 271 -7.02 0.04 7.44
C GLU A 271 -7.23 0.60 6.04
N CYS A 272 -6.33 0.29 5.12
CA CYS A 272 -6.27 0.89 3.79
C CYS A 272 -6.21 -0.18 2.69
N LEU A 273 -7.14 -0.10 1.75
CA LEU A 273 -7.21 -0.91 0.54
C LEU A 273 -6.73 -0.11 -0.66
N SER A 274 -5.94 -0.75 -1.52
CA SER A 274 -5.47 -0.18 -2.78
C SER A 274 -5.30 -1.29 -3.82
N ASP A 275 -6.26 -1.43 -4.73
CA ASP A 275 -6.20 -2.32 -5.90
C ASP A 275 -6.65 -1.54 -7.15
N TYR A 276 -5.68 -0.98 -7.86
CA TYR A 276 -5.90 -0.09 -8.99
C TYR A 276 -5.39 -0.70 -10.30
N ARG A 277 -5.99 -0.24 -11.42
CA ARG A 277 -5.52 -0.51 -12.78
C ARG A 277 -4.94 0.76 -13.41
N GLY A 278 -4.02 0.61 -14.36
CA GLY A 278 -3.42 1.73 -15.10
C GLY A 278 -2.14 2.28 -14.49
N GLY A 279 -1.38 1.43 -13.76
CA GLY A 279 -0.07 1.75 -13.23
C GLY A 279 -0.11 2.74 -12.07
N TYR A 280 -1.02 2.56 -11.10
CA TYR A 280 -1.11 3.41 -9.92
C TYR A 280 -0.36 2.79 -8.75
N LEU A 281 0.30 3.63 -7.97
CA LEU A 281 0.88 3.30 -6.67
C LEU A 281 0.32 4.22 -5.58
N ARG A 282 0.40 3.77 -4.32
CA ARG A 282 0.03 4.59 -3.16
C ARG A 282 1.27 5.12 -2.44
N ILE A 283 1.28 6.41 -2.16
CA ILE A 283 2.34 7.10 -1.43
C ILE A 283 1.79 7.47 -0.04
N TYR A 284 2.40 6.92 1.01
CA TYR A 284 2.12 7.27 2.41
C TYR A 284 3.23 8.20 2.89
N ARG A 285 2.97 9.51 2.85
CA ARG A 285 3.91 10.53 3.29
C ARG A 285 3.67 10.85 4.77
N PHE A 286 4.63 10.49 5.60
CA PHE A 286 4.64 10.78 7.02
C PHE A 286 5.09 12.23 7.24
N GLU A 287 4.27 13.02 7.95
CA GLU A 287 4.53 14.41 8.30
C GLU A 287 4.66 14.54 9.84
N PRO A 288 5.83 14.24 10.44
CA PRO A 288 5.97 14.20 11.89
C PRO A 288 5.57 15.50 12.59
N ASN A 289 5.95 16.65 12.03
CA ASN A 289 5.64 17.98 12.59
C ASN A 289 4.13 18.29 12.63
N LYS A 290 3.31 17.53 11.90
CA LYS A 290 1.86 17.71 11.84
C LYS A 290 1.09 16.53 12.42
N ASN A 291 1.78 15.50 12.94
CA ASN A 291 1.15 14.29 13.46
C ASN A 291 0.13 13.66 12.49
N ARG A 292 0.49 13.57 11.20
CA ARG A 292 -0.40 12.99 10.18
C ARG A 292 0.37 12.28 9.06
N ILE A 293 -0.32 11.38 8.37
CA ILE A 293 0.15 10.74 7.14
C ILE A 293 -0.73 11.26 5.99
N SER A 294 -0.11 11.89 5.01
CA SER A 294 -0.78 12.26 3.76
C SER A 294 -0.69 11.09 2.79
N VAL A 295 -1.84 10.57 2.39
CA VAL A 295 -1.96 9.41 1.52
C VAL A 295 -2.36 9.86 0.13
N MET A 296 -1.53 9.55 -0.86
CA MET A 296 -1.77 9.92 -2.24
C MET A 296 -1.79 8.72 -3.17
N THR A 297 -2.69 8.73 -4.14
CA THR A 297 -2.71 7.76 -5.25
C THR A 297 -2.22 8.43 -6.51
N TYR A 298 -1.16 7.90 -7.12
CA TYR A 298 -0.53 8.48 -8.30
C TYR A 298 -0.23 7.40 -9.33
N SER A 299 -0.48 7.67 -10.60
CA SER A 299 -0.08 6.81 -11.71
C SER A 299 1.17 7.35 -12.38
N PRO A 300 2.33 6.72 -12.21
CA PRO A 300 3.53 7.02 -12.99
C PRO A 300 3.33 6.89 -14.50
N PHE A 301 2.56 5.89 -14.94
CA PHE A 301 2.28 5.69 -16.36
C PHE A 301 1.48 6.85 -16.96
N GLN A 302 0.39 7.25 -16.29
CA GLN A 302 -0.49 8.33 -16.75
C GLN A 302 0.00 9.72 -16.33
N LYS A 303 1.06 9.77 -15.50
CA LYS A 303 1.65 10.97 -14.92
C LYS A 303 0.67 11.87 -14.16
N LYS A 304 -0.35 11.28 -13.51
CA LYS A 304 -1.39 12.03 -12.79
C LYS A 304 -1.75 11.44 -11.43
N LEU A 305 -2.18 12.30 -10.52
CA LEU A 305 -2.89 11.89 -9.32
C LEU A 305 -4.24 11.26 -9.71
N CYS A 306 -4.71 10.29 -8.94
CA CYS A 306 -6.06 9.76 -9.09
C CYS A 306 -7.05 10.74 -8.45
N ASP A 307 -7.86 11.37 -9.28
CA ASP A 307 -8.96 12.28 -8.93
C ASP A 307 -10.33 11.58 -8.95
N GLY A 308 -10.38 10.35 -9.44
CA GLY A 308 -11.54 9.49 -9.44
C GLY A 308 -11.38 8.31 -10.39
N THR A 309 -12.28 7.34 -10.27
CA THR A 309 -12.42 6.22 -11.20
C THR A 309 -13.89 5.96 -11.50
N SER A 310 -14.17 5.08 -12.46
CA SER A 310 -15.54 4.64 -12.74
C SER A 310 -16.19 3.82 -11.61
N ILE A 311 -15.40 3.36 -10.62
CA ILE A 311 -15.89 2.59 -9.47
C ILE A 311 -15.99 3.47 -8.23
N VAL A 312 -15.02 4.36 -8.02
CA VAL A 312 -14.99 5.31 -6.91
C VAL A 312 -14.72 6.69 -7.49
N ALA A 313 -15.76 7.49 -7.66
CA ALA A 313 -15.63 8.78 -8.33
C ALA A 313 -15.03 9.89 -7.43
N ASP A 314 -15.16 9.75 -6.11
CA ASP A 314 -14.76 10.78 -5.15
C ASP A 314 -13.23 10.82 -4.95
N ALA A 315 -12.61 11.92 -5.39
CA ALA A 315 -11.18 12.22 -5.22
C ALA A 315 -10.69 12.04 -3.77
N ALA A 316 -11.51 12.36 -2.77
CA ALA A 316 -11.15 12.24 -1.35
C ALA A 316 -10.93 10.78 -0.91
N ARG A 317 -11.43 9.80 -1.68
CA ARG A 317 -11.17 8.37 -1.45
C ARG A 317 -9.80 7.92 -1.96
N HIS A 318 -9.17 8.73 -2.81
CA HIS A 318 -7.87 8.48 -3.43
C HIS A 318 -6.76 9.32 -2.81
N GLN A 319 -7.11 10.50 -2.31
CA GLN A 319 -6.24 11.47 -1.65
C GLN A 319 -6.83 11.79 -0.27
N PHE A 320 -6.18 11.35 0.81
CA PHE A 320 -6.72 11.53 2.16
C PHE A 320 -5.62 11.70 3.20
N LEU A 321 -6.02 12.15 4.40
CA LEU A 321 -5.15 12.29 5.56
C LEU A 321 -5.50 11.23 6.60
N LEU A 322 -4.47 10.72 7.28
CA LEU A 322 -4.61 9.87 8.45
C LEU A 322 -3.96 10.55 9.66
N ASP A 323 -4.72 10.77 10.73
CA ASP A 323 -4.16 11.29 11.97
C ASP A 323 -3.24 10.25 12.60
N TYR A 324 -1.98 10.61 12.83
CA TYR A 324 -1.02 9.69 13.43
C TYR A 324 0.03 10.43 14.25
N LYS A 325 -0.02 10.26 15.57
CA LYS A 325 0.92 10.91 16.50
C LYS A 325 2.33 10.37 16.28
N MET A 326 3.23 11.26 15.84
CA MET A 326 4.63 10.97 15.52
C MET A 326 5.61 11.79 16.34
N GLY A 327 5.17 12.92 16.90
CA GLY A 327 5.90 13.67 17.91
C GLY A 327 6.17 12.82 19.17
N LYS A 328 7.19 13.22 19.92
CA LYS A 328 7.47 12.68 21.25
C LYS A 328 6.32 12.99 22.21
#